data_AF-A0A2A4AJT9-F1
#
_entry.id   AF-A0A2A4AJT9-F1
#
_cell.length_a   1.000
_cell.length_b   1.000
_cell.length_c   1.000
_cell.angle_alpha   90.00
_cell.angle_beta   90.00
_cell.angle_gamma   90.00
#
_symmetry.space_group_name_H-M   'P 1'
#
loop_
_entity.id
_entity.type
_entity.pdbx_description
1 polymer ?
#
loop_
_entity_poly.entity_id
_entity_poly.type
_entity_poly.pdbx_seq_one_letter_code
_entity_poly.pdbx_strand_id
1 'polypeptide(L)'
;MNHVDCRLVDSFLVREGRAIRPDLHRTRFGDGYPVLGEIPQEGQWFPRITESAVEWRLAPALRTHSTLWVPETVDPREHPLLKGPDLPKLAELRQQARDHGADDAVLYSASGVVHEAANAAIVFKDEKGLVMGPHGSVLLSTTVRATVEAGLIDQPRRAELTVEEAPQLPAWCASALHGWTPVTKWLIGGETLAGAEHPALGKQCQSAAELNEQLWQSAVPLAEDYS
;
A
#
# COMPACT_ATOMS: atom_id res chain seq x y z
N MET A 1 -2.33 32.00 -7.63
CA MET A 1 -2.18 30.64 -7.07
C MET A 1 -2.86 29.72 -8.06
N ASN A 2 -2.10 28.88 -8.77
CA ASN A 2 -2.70 27.87 -9.63
C ASN A 2 -3.43 26.88 -8.69
N HIS A 3 -4.76 26.84 -8.78
CA HIS A 3 -5.52 25.73 -8.22
C HIS A 3 -5.05 24.48 -8.96
N VAL A 4 -4.17 23.71 -8.32
CA VAL A 4 -4.00 22.31 -8.70
C VAL A 4 -5.34 21.67 -8.38
N ASP A 5 -6.02 21.15 -9.42
CA ASP A 5 -7.20 20.29 -9.27
C ASP A 5 -6.72 18.98 -8.62
N CYS A 6 -6.49 19.05 -7.30
CA CYS A 6 -5.97 17.97 -6.48
C CYS A 6 -7.12 17.01 -6.21
N ARG A 7 -7.49 16.22 -7.22
CA ARG A 7 -8.56 15.22 -7.07
C ARG A 7 -8.06 14.12 -6.14
N LEU A 8 -8.36 14.28 -4.85
CA LEU A 8 -8.06 13.29 -3.83
C LEU A 8 -8.85 12.02 -4.12
N VAL A 9 -8.20 10.89 -3.85
CA VAL A 9 -8.79 9.57 -4.05
C VAL A 9 -8.41 8.67 -2.90
N ASP A 10 -9.36 7.88 -2.38
CA ASP A 10 -9.05 6.75 -1.51
C ASP A 10 -9.74 5.45 -1.97
N SER A 11 -9.23 4.33 -1.49
CA SER A 11 -9.74 2.99 -1.73
C SER A 11 -9.23 2.05 -0.63
N PHE A 12 -10.09 1.15 -0.18
CA PHE A 12 -9.77 0.10 0.80
C PHE A 12 -10.65 -1.13 0.56
N LEU A 13 -10.20 -2.30 0.99
CA LEU A 13 -11.00 -3.51 0.88
C LEU A 13 -12.18 -3.48 1.86
N VAL A 14 -13.36 -3.77 1.32
CA VAL A 14 -14.60 -3.97 2.06
C VAL A 14 -15.01 -5.43 1.89
N ARG A 15 -15.26 -6.14 2.99
CA ARG A 15 -15.76 -7.53 3.00
C ARG A 15 -17.04 -7.57 3.80
N GLU A 16 -18.14 -8.01 3.19
CA GLU A 16 -19.43 -8.17 3.85
C GLU A 16 -19.83 -6.88 4.63
N GLY A 17 -19.74 -5.72 3.98
CA GLY A 17 -20.02 -4.41 4.59
C GLY A 17 -19.01 -3.91 5.63
N ARG A 18 -17.89 -4.61 5.86
CA ARG A 18 -16.88 -4.26 6.89
C ARG A 18 -15.54 -3.88 6.28
N ALA A 19 -14.82 -2.99 6.95
CA ALA A 19 -13.47 -2.57 6.55
C ALA A 19 -12.52 -2.46 7.75
N ILE A 20 -11.23 -2.67 7.52
CA ILE A 20 -10.19 -2.40 8.52
C ILE A 20 -9.94 -0.90 8.56
N ARG A 21 -10.13 -0.28 9.74
CA ARG A 21 -9.79 1.13 10.02
C ARG A 21 -10.20 2.14 8.94
N PRO A 22 -11.48 2.18 8.54
CA PRO A 22 -11.98 3.17 7.58
C PRO A 22 -11.80 4.63 8.05
N ASP A 23 -11.70 4.85 9.37
CA ASP A 23 -11.36 6.14 9.98
C ASP A 23 -9.99 6.67 9.54
N LEU A 24 -9.00 5.80 9.31
CA LEU A 24 -7.68 6.19 8.85
C LEU A 24 -7.70 6.64 7.38
N HIS A 25 -8.55 6.02 6.57
CA HIS A 25 -8.75 6.41 5.17
C HIS A 25 -9.42 7.79 5.08
N ARG A 26 -10.47 8.01 5.88
CA ARG A 26 -11.09 9.34 6.03
C ARG A 26 -10.08 10.40 6.46
N THR A 27 -9.31 10.11 7.51
CA THR A 27 -8.31 11.04 8.03
C THR A 27 -7.24 11.38 6.99
N ARG A 28 -6.80 10.39 6.19
CA ARG A 28 -5.83 10.61 5.11
C ARG A 28 -6.40 11.42 3.96
N PHE A 29 -7.66 11.17 3.59
CA PHE A 29 -8.35 11.95 2.57
C PHE A 29 -8.55 13.40 3.03
N GLY A 30 -8.92 13.60 4.29
CA GLY A 30 -9.12 14.93 4.87
C GLY A 30 -10.45 15.55 4.44
N ASP A 31 -10.44 16.88 4.29
CA ASP A 31 -11.62 17.65 3.92
C ASP A 31 -12.19 17.19 2.58
N GLY A 32 -13.51 17.10 2.50
CA GLY A 32 -14.21 16.65 1.29
C GLY A 32 -14.39 15.13 1.19
N TYR A 33 -14.05 14.33 2.21
CA TYR A 33 -14.40 12.91 2.22
C TYR A 33 -15.93 12.74 2.12
N PRO A 34 -16.44 12.04 1.10
CA PRO A 34 -17.88 11.99 0.85
C PRO A 34 -18.60 11.05 1.83
N VAL A 35 -19.93 11.21 1.90
CA VAL A 35 -20.82 10.18 2.44
C VAL A 35 -20.73 8.95 1.53
N LEU A 36 -20.63 7.74 2.11
CA LEU A 36 -20.40 6.52 1.33
C LEU A 36 -21.64 6.02 0.57
N GLY A 37 -22.83 6.50 0.93
CA GLY A 37 -24.10 6.08 0.34
C GLY A 37 -24.42 4.61 0.67
N GLU A 38 -25.09 3.93 -0.27
CA GLU A 38 -25.47 2.52 -0.11
C GLU A 38 -24.22 1.62 -0.12
N ILE A 39 -23.88 1.09 1.04
CA ILE A 39 -22.73 0.19 1.21
C ILE A 39 -23.16 -1.26 0.89
N PRO A 40 -22.47 -1.94 -0.04
CA PRO A 40 -22.71 -3.37 -0.29
C PRO A 40 -22.47 -4.22 0.96
N GLN A 41 -23.49 -4.96 1.37
CA GLN A 41 -23.44 -5.82 2.55
C GLN A 41 -22.92 -7.24 2.27
N GLU A 42 -22.84 -7.62 0.99
CA GLU A 42 -22.40 -8.96 0.58
C GLU A 42 -21.19 -8.90 -0.35
N GLY A 43 -20.24 -9.81 -0.18
CA GLY A 43 -19.08 -9.99 -1.06
C GLY A 43 -17.90 -9.06 -0.75
N GLN A 44 -16.98 -8.95 -1.72
CA GLN A 44 -15.74 -8.18 -1.56
C GLN A 44 -15.66 -7.03 -2.56
N TRP A 45 -15.44 -5.82 -2.04
CA TRP A 45 -15.50 -4.57 -2.79
C TRP A 45 -14.25 -3.72 -2.56
N PHE A 46 -13.89 -2.93 -3.55
CA PHE A 46 -12.78 -1.99 -3.51
C PHE A 46 -13.24 -0.63 -4.05
N PRO A 47 -13.97 0.16 -3.24
CA PRO A 47 -14.53 1.42 -3.68
C PRO A 47 -13.44 2.37 -4.17
N ARG A 48 -13.76 3.14 -5.21
CA ARG A 48 -13.01 4.35 -5.57
C ARG A 48 -13.76 5.53 -4.98
N ILE A 49 -13.16 6.16 -3.98
CA ILE A 49 -13.73 7.28 -3.23
C ILE A 49 -13.06 8.56 -3.73
N THR A 50 -13.86 9.54 -4.11
CA THR A 50 -13.44 10.87 -4.56
C THR A 50 -14.33 11.92 -3.91
N GLU A 51 -13.98 13.20 -3.98
CA GLU A 51 -14.78 14.26 -3.34
C GLU A 51 -16.23 14.31 -3.83
N SER A 52 -16.47 13.92 -5.09
CA SER A 52 -17.80 14.03 -5.72
C SER A 52 -18.58 12.72 -5.77
N ALA A 53 -17.93 11.57 -5.58
CA ALA A 53 -18.56 10.27 -5.77
C ALA A 53 -17.83 9.11 -5.08
N VAL A 54 -18.61 8.08 -4.76
CA VAL A 54 -18.13 6.74 -4.39
C VAL A 54 -18.57 5.76 -5.46
N GLU A 55 -17.59 5.09 -6.07
CA GLU A 55 -17.82 4.05 -7.07
C GLU A 55 -17.48 2.69 -6.46
N TRP A 56 -18.52 1.88 -6.19
CA TRP A 56 -18.37 0.52 -5.70
C TRP A 56 -17.96 -0.44 -6.82
N ARG A 57 -16.74 -0.97 -6.73
CA ARG A 57 -16.18 -1.92 -7.69
C ARG A 57 -15.91 -3.24 -6.98
N LEU A 58 -16.09 -4.36 -7.67
CA LEU A 58 -15.67 -5.66 -7.15
C LEU A 58 -14.16 -5.63 -6.83
N ALA A 59 -13.80 -6.19 -5.69
CA ALA A 59 -12.40 -6.36 -5.36
C ALA A 59 -11.75 -7.35 -6.35
N PRO A 60 -10.56 -7.04 -6.91
CA PRO A 60 -9.82 -8.03 -7.68
C PRO A 60 -9.40 -9.20 -6.77
N ALA A 61 -8.97 -10.30 -7.39
CA ALA A 61 -8.42 -11.43 -6.66
C ALA A 61 -7.27 -10.97 -5.75
N LEU A 62 -7.33 -11.38 -4.48
CA LEU A 62 -6.31 -11.00 -3.49
C LEU A 62 -5.07 -11.88 -3.67
N ARG A 63 -3.91 -11.24 -3.74
CA ARG A 63 -2.63 -11.93 -3.78
C ARG A 63 -2.11 -12.21 -2.36
N THR A 64 -1.35 -13.29 -2.22
CA THR A 64 -0.69 -13.70 -0.97
C THR A 64 0.80 -13.38 -0.94
N HIS A 65 1.35 -12.89 -2.05
CA HIS A 65 2.74 -12.48 -2.23
C HIS A 65 2.79 -11.38 -3.29
N SER A 66 3.92 -10.67 -3.37
CA SER A 66 4.17 -9.65 -4.38
C SER A 66 5.45 -9.96 -5.16
N THR A 67 5.41 -9.71 -6.46
CA THR A 67 6.56 -9.54 -7.35
C THR A 67 6.69 -8.06 -7.67
N LEU A 68 7.85 -7.46 -7.41
CA LEU A 68 8.09 -6.03 -7.64
C LEU A 68 8.99 -5.81 -8.84
N TRP A 69 8.61 -4.91 -9.75
CA TRP A 69 9.46 -4.46 -10.84
C TRP A 69 10.14 -3.14 -10.49
N VAL A 70 11.45 -3.06 -10.70
CA VAL A 70 12.21 -1.81 -10.58
C VAL A 70 12.32 -1.20 -11.97
N PRO A 71 11.62 -0.08 -12.25
CA PRO A 71 11.69 0.59 -13.54
C PRO A 71 13.08 1.19 -13.79
N GLU A 72 13.40 1.50 -15.04
CA GLU A 72 14.60 2.27 -15.40
C GLU A 72 14.46 3.76 -15.07
N THR A 73 13.23 4.23 -14.90
CA THR A 73 12.89 5.62 -14.59
C THR A 73 12.65 5.80 -13.10
N VAL A 74 13.13 6.93 -12.57
CA VAL A 74 12.90 7.36 -11.18
C VAL A 74 11.42 7.66 -10.89
N ASP A 75 11.09 7.80 -9.61
CA ASP A 75 9.75 8.17 -9.12
C ASP A 75 9.21 9.42 -9.82
N PRO A 76 8.13 9.32 -10.62
CA PRO A 76 7.62 10.43 -11.43
C PRO A 76 6.63 11.32 -10.67
N ARG A 77 6.35 11.02 -9.39
CA ARG A 77 5.35 11.72 -8.59
C ARG A 77 5.77 13.17 -8.30
N GLU A 78 4.79 14.07 -8.32
CA GLU A 78 4.94 15.45 -7.88
C GLU A 78 4.36 15.69 -6.48
N HIS A 79 3.43 14.83 -6.05
CA HIS A 79 2.71 14.88 -4.79
C HIS A 79 2.79 13.55 -4.04
N PRO A 80 4.00 13.09 -3.65
CA PRO A 80 4.20 11.75 -3.05
C PRO A 80 3.44 11.54 -1.73
N LEU A 81 3.06 12.62 -1.06
CA LEU A 81 2.35 12.58 0.23
C LEU A 81 0.83 12.59 0.10
N LEU A 82 0.29 12.76 -1.12
CA LEU A 82 -1.15 12.85 -1.37
C LEU A 82 -1.60 11.68 -2.23
N LYS A 83 -2.70 11.04 -1.84
CA LYS A 83 -3.32 9.99 -2.64
C LYS A 83 -4.29 10.61 -3.64
N GLY A 84 -3.97 10.56 -4.93
CA GLY A 84 -4.84 11.08 -5.98
C GLY A 84 -4.10 11.74 -7.13
N PRO A 85 -3.40 12.87 -6.92
CA PRO A 85 -2.85 13.69 -8.00
C PRO A 85 -1.98 12.94 -9.00
N ASP A 86 -1.10 12.06 -8.53
CA ASP A 86 -0.20 11.28 -9.39
C ASP A 86 -0.77 9.92 -9.82
N LEU A 87 -2.04 9.62 -9.55
CA LEU A 87 -2.63 8.33 -9.92
C LEU A 87 -2.50 7.96 -11.40
N PRO A 88 -2.60 8.90 -12.38
CA PRO A 88 -2.37 8.58 -13.77
C PRO A 88 -0.94 8.04 -14.03
N LYS A 89 0.09 8.72 -13.49
CA LYS A 89 1.49 8.29 -13.61
C LYS A 89 1.72 6.93 -12.94
N LEU A 90 1.14 6.74 -11.75
CA LEU A 90 1.22 5.46 -11.04
C LEU A 90 0.47 4.34 -11.76
N ALA A 91 -0.64 4.65 -12.43
CA ALA A 91 -1.38 3.66 -13.23
C ALA A 91 -0.57 3.19 -14.43
N GLU A 92 0.15 4.08 -15.10
CA GLU A 92 1.06 3.76 -16.19
C GLU A 92 2.20 2.85 -15.70
N LEU A 93 2.89 3.21 -14.61
CA LEU A 93 3.94 2.38 -14.02
C LEU A 93 3.44 0.99 -13.65
N ARG A 94 2.22 0.88 -13.09
CA ARG A 94 1.64 -0.43 -12.78
C ARG A 94 1.28 -1.23 -14.04
N GLN A 95 0.91 -0.58 -15.14
CA GLN A 95 0.71 -1.28 -16.41
C GLN A 95 2.03 -1.83 -16.92
N GLN A 96 3.09 -1.00 -16.91
CA GLN A 96 4.43 -1.44 -17.29
C GLN A 96 4.93 -2.59 -16.41
N ALA A 97 4.71 -2.53 -15.09
CA ALA A 97 5.03 -3.64 -14.18
C ALA A 97 4.34 -4.94 -14.61
N ARG A 98 3.03 -4.88 -14.93
CA ARG A 98 2.28 -6.04 -15.42
C ARG A 98 2.82 -6.56 -16.75
N ASP A 99 3.20 -5.67 -17.66
CA ASP A 99 3.79 -6.03 -18.95
C ASP A 99 5.14 -6.77 -18.77
N HIS A 100 5.87 -6.49 -17.69
CA HIS A 100 7.07 -7.22 -17.26
C HIS A 100 6.77 -8.48 -16.42
N GLY A 101 5.51 -8.77 -16.11
CA GLY A 101 5.12 -9.91 -15.27
C GLY A 101 5.23 -9.69 -13.76
N ALA A 102 5.32 -8.44 -13.30
CA ALA A 102 5.27 -8.07 -11.90
C ALA A 102 3.87 -7.60 -11.46
N ASP A 103 3.65 -7.58 -10.14
CA ASP A 103 2.38 -7.16 -9.56
C ASP A 103 2.31 -5.66 -9.23
N ASP A 104 3.46 -5.01 -9.03
CA ASP A 104 3.57 -3.58 -8.75
C ASP A 104 4.96 -3.04 -9.15
N ALA A 105 5.10 -1.72 -9.22
CA ALA A 105 6.35 -1.04 -9.54
C ALA A 105 6.98 -0.41 -8.30
N VAL A 106 8.31 -0.46 -8.17
CA VAL A 106 9.08 0.24 -7.13
C VAL A 106 9.24 1.71 -7.53
N LEU A 107 9.03 2.61 -6.57
CA LEU A 107 9.32 4.02 -6.68
C LEU A 107 10.62 4.33 -5.94
N TYR A 108 11.54 5.03 -6.58
CA TYR A 108 12.83 5.37 -6.02
C TYR A 108 13.34 6.73 -6.51
N SER A 109 14.21 7.37 -5.73
CA SER A 109 14.77 8.69 -6.05
C SER A 109 15.84 8.63 -7.15
N ALA A 110 16.27 9.80 -7.64
CA ALA A 110 17.42 9.91 -8.55
C ALA A 110 18.75 9.42 -7.94
N SER A 111 18.86 9.33 -6.62
CA SER A 111 20.01 8.75 -5.92
C SER A 111 19.87 7.24 -5.66
N GLY A 112 18.84 6.59 -6.21
CA GLY A 112 18.61 5.16 -6.05
C GLY A 112 17.88 4.77 -4.76
N VAL A 113 17.40 5.74 -3.96
CA VAL A 113 16.75 5.45 -2.67
C VAL A 113 15.31 5.02 -2.88
N VAL A 114 14.94 3.84 -2.39
CA VAL A 114 13.59 3.30 -2.41
C VAL A 114 12.65 4.14 -1.53
N HIS A 115 11.52 4.53 -2.11
CA HIS A 115 10.42 5.18 -1.42
C HIS A 115 9.38 4.16 -0.98
N GLU A 116 8.57 3.68 -1.93
CA GLU A 116 7.48 2.72 -1.75
C GLU A 116 7.13 2.05 -3.08
N ALA A 117 6.08 1.25 -3.17
CA ALA A 117 5.55 0.72 -4.42
C ALA A 117 4.43 1.62 -4.97
N ALA A 118 4.12 1.52 -6.25
CA ALA A 118 3.15 2.39 -6.90
C ALA A 118 1.71 2.25 -6.35
N ASN A 119 1.38 1.19 -5.61
CA ASN A 119 0.10 1.03 -4.90
C ASN A 119 0.20 0.55 -3.44
N ALA A 120 1.41 0.44 -2.88
CA ALA A 120 1.62 -0.11 -1.54
C ALA A 120 2.83 0.50 -0.85
N ALA A 121 2.82 0.57 0.49
CA ALA A 121 4.05 0.79 1.23
C ALA A 121 4.96 -0.44 1.11
N ILE A 122 6.27 -0.24 1.03
CA ILE A 122 7.26 -1.31 1.16
C ILE A 122 7.88 -1.20 2.54
N VAL A 123 7.86 -2.31 3.28
CA VAL A 123 8.48 -2.44 4.60
C VAL A 123 9.51 -3.55 4.52
N PHE A 124 10.74 -3.24 4.87
CA PHE A 124 11.86 -4.17 4.94
C PHE A 124 12.16 -4.54 6.40
N LYS A 125 12.95 -5.59 6.60
CA LYS A 125 13.54 -5.93 7.90
C LYS A 125 15.04 -6.05 7.77
N ASP A 126 15.77 -5.24 8.53
CA ASP A 126 17.22 -5.42 8.72
C ASP A 126 17.51 -5.83 10.18
N GLU A 127 18.79 -5.87 10.55
CA GLU A 127 19.26 -6.26 11.89
C GLU A 127 18.66 -5.41 13.04
N LYS A 128 18.26 -4.16 12.77
CA LYS A 128 17.65 -3.22 13.71
C LYS A 128 16.11 -3.28 13.70
N GLY A 129 15.51 -4.23 12.99
CA GLY A 129 14.04 -4.42 12.92
C GLY A 129 13.41 -3.87 11.65
N LEU A 130 12.12 -3.49 11.71
CA LEU A 130 11.36 -3.02 10.54
C LEU A 130 11.78 -1.62 10.09
N VAL A 131 11.90 -1.42 8.78
CA VAL A 131 12.28 -0.16 8.15
C VAL A 131 11.51 0.09 6.87
N MET A 132 11.30 1.36 6.55
CA MET A 132 10.67 1.79 5.31
C MET A 132 11.28 3.11 4.83
N GLY A 133 10.97 3.48 3.58
CA GLY A 133 11.53 4.65 2.91
C GLY A 133 11.41 5.96 3.72
N PRO A 134 12.28 6.94 3.44
CA PRO A 134 12.47 8.13 4.26
C PRO A 134 11.21 9.01 4.34
N HIS A 135 11.14 9.86 5.37
CA HIS A 135 10.08 10.86 5.48
C HIS A 135 9.99 11.75 4.23
N GLY A 136 8.80 12.22 3.89
CA GLY A 136 8.59 13.11 2.74
C GLY A 136 8.51 12.39 1.38
N SER A 137 8.88 11.10 1.32
CA SER A 137 8.91 10.33 0.06
C SER A 137 7.81 9.28 -0.08
N VAL A 138 7.07 9.02 1.00
CA VAL A 138 6.08 7.93 1.07
C VAL A 138 4.71 8.45 1.49
N LEU A 139 3.66 7.86 0.93
CA LEU A 139 2.31 8.09 1.39
C LEU A 139 2.13 7.57 2.82
N LEU A 140 1.29 8.23 3.61
CA LEU A 140 0.87 7.70 4.90
C LEU A 140 0.03 6.42 4.69
N SER A 141 0.66 5.26 4.84
CA SER A 141 -0.01 3.97 4.68
C SER A 141 -0.96 3.70 5.85
N THR A 142 -2.26 3.61 5.56
CA THR A 142 -3.30 3.20 6.50
C THR A 142 -3.11 1.77 6.99
N THR A 143 -2.68 0.84 6.13
CA THR A 143 -2.44 -0.57 6.51
C THR A 143 -1.31 -0.69 7.54
N VAL A 144 -0.13 -0.13 7.26
CA VAL A 144 0.98 -0.07 8.24
C VAL A 144 0.53 0.57 9.55
N ARG A 145 -0.14 1.73 9.50
CA ARG A 145 -0.62 2.43 10.70
C ARG A 145 -1.62 1.60 11.51
N ALA A 146 -2.61 0.99 10.86
CA ALA A 146 -3.57 0.10 11.51
C ALA A 146 -2.88 -1.08 12.21
N THR A 147 -1.84 -1.63 11.58
CA THR A 147 -1.09 -2.79 12.10
C THR A 147 -0.24 -2.42 13.32
N VAL A 148 0.38 -1.23 13.30
CA VAL A 148 1.12 -0.69 14.45
C VAL A 148 0.17 -0.34 15.60
N GLU A 149 -0.93 0.35 15.33
CA GLU A 149 -1.90 0.75 16.36
C GLU A 149 -2.62 -0.45 16.99
N ALA A 150 -2.74 -1.56 16.26
CA ALA A 150 -3.22 -2.84 16.79
C ALA A 150 -2.15 -3.61 17.60
N GLY A 151 -0.90 -3.12 17.65
CA GLY A 151 0.20 -3.75 18.38
C GLY A 151 0.78 -5.01 17.72
N LEU A 152 0.42 -5.28 16.46
CA LEU A 152 0.80 -6.52 15.76
C LEU A 152 2.23 -6.50 15.20
N ILE A 153 2.72 -5.31 14.87
CA ILE A 153 4.11 -5.06 14.45
C ILE A 153 4.69 -3.88 15.24
N ASP A 154 6.02 -3.79 15.30
CA ASP A 154 6.69 -2.57 15.74
C ASP A 154 6.57 -1.46 14.69
N GLN A 155 6.60 -0.21 15.13
CA GLN A 155 6.65 0.95 14.24
C GLN A 155 7.90 0.84 13.35
N PRO A 156 7.76 0.77 12.01
CA PRO A 156 8.91 0.78 11.13
C PRO A 156 9.66 2.10 11.28
N ARG A 157 10.97 2.02 11.47
CA ARG A 157 11.86 3.18 11.43
C ARG A 157 12.03 3.66 9.99
N ARG A 158 12.52 4.89 9.84
CA ARG A 158 12.79 5.51 8.54
C ARG A 158 14.29 5.48 8.27
N ALA A 159 14.66 5.01 7.09
CA ALA A 159 16.03 5.04 6.61
C ALA A 159 16.04 5.07 5.09
N GLU A 160 17.18 5.47 4.53
CA GLU A 160 17.45 5.29 3.12
C GLU A 160 17.86 3.83 2.88
N LEU A 161 17.23 3.20 1.89
CA LEU A 161 17.60 1.89 1.37
C LEU A 161 17.68 2.04 -0.14
N THR A 162 18.75 1.57 -0.74
CA THR A 162 18.94 1.65 -2.18
C THR A 162 18.20 0.53 -2.91
N VAL A 163 17.94 0.72 -4.21
CA VAL A 163 17.36 -0.32 -5.07
C VAL A 163 18.26 -1.54 -5.20
N GLU A 164 19.57 -1.40 -4.97
CA GLU A 164 20.55 -2.48 -4.93
C GLU A 164 20.49 -3.28 -3.62
N GLU A 165 20.24 -2.61 -2.49
CA GLU A 165 20.09 -3.25 -1.18
C GLU A 165 18.73 -3.95 -1.02
N ALA A 166 17.67 -3.38 -1.62
CA ALA A 166 16.30 -3.81 -1.40
C ALA A 166 16.05 -5.32 -1.64
N PRO A 167 16.56 -5.97 -2.71
CA PRO A 167 16.38 -7.41 -2.93
C PRO A 167 17.07 -8.30 -1.89
N GLN A 168 18.08 -7.76 -1.20
CA GLN A 168 18.90 -8.49 -0.22
C GLN A 168 18.23 -8.55 1.16
N LEU A 169 17.18 -7.76 1.38
CA LEU A 169 16.45 -7.68 2.64
C LEU A 169 15.07 -8.33 2.53
N PRO A 170 14.60 -9.02 3.58
CA PRO A 170 13.22 -9.46 3.66
C PRO A 170 12.29 -8.26 3.56
N ALA A 171 11.33 -8.31 2.63
CA ALA A 171 10.45 -7.19 2.34
C ALA A 171 8.99 -7.63 2.21
N TRP A 172 8.07 -6.73 2.57
CA TRP A 172 6.62 -6.91 2.43
C TRP A 172 6.00 -5.65 1.84
N CYS A 173 5.01 -5.85 0.97
CA CYS A 173 4.11 -4.79 0.56
C CYS A 173 2.90 -4.74 1.50
N ALA A 174 2.55 -3.55 1.98
CA ALA A 174 1.35 -3.28 2.77
C ALA A 174 0.39 -2.38 1.98
N SER A 175 -0.80 -2.90 1.65
CA SER A 175 -1.84 -2.15 0.94
C SER A 175 -3.21 -2.37 1.56
N ALA A 176 -4.12 -1.43 1.39
CA ALA A 176 -5.48 -1.54 1.94
C ALA A 176 -6.35 -2.55 1.15
N LEU A 177 -5.89 -3.00 -0.02
CA LEU A 177 -6.53 -4.04 -0.81
C LEU A 177 -6.04 -5.43 -0.39
N HIS A 178 -4.73 -5.67 -0.48
CA HIS A 178 -4.15 -7.00 -0.30
C HIS A 178 -3.72 -7.28 1.15
N GLY A 179 -3.75 -6.29 2.04
CA GLY A 179 -3.10 -6.39 3.34
C GLY A 179 -1.58 -6.44 3.17
N TRP A 180 -0.94 -7.27 3.98
CA TRP A 180 0.50 -7.57 3.94
C TRP A 180 0.79 -8.74 3.01
N THR A 181 1.77 -8.57 2.13
CA THR A 181 2.20 -9.60 1.18
C THR A 181 3.72 -9.64 1.12
N PRO A 182 4.38 -10.80 1.37
CA PRO A 182 5.82 -10.93 1.21
C PRO A 182 6.23 -10.65 -0.24
N VAL A 183 7.30 -9.88 -0.42
CA VAL A 183 7.92 -9.69 -1.72
C VAL A 183 8.81 -10.89 -1.99
N THR A 184 8.41 -11.71 -2.96
CA THR A 184 9.07 -13.00 -3.25
C THR A 184 9.97 -12.94 -4.48
N LYS A 185 9.82 -11.91 -5.32
CA LYS A 185 10.59 -11.71 -6.53
C LYS A 185 10.79 -10.23 -6.81
N TRP A 186 11.95 -9.91 -7.39
CA TRP A 186 12.29 -8.59 -7.89
C TRP A 186 12.65 -8.70 -9.37
N LEU A 187 12.07 -7.86 -10.21
CA LEU A 187 12.41 -7.77 -11.63
C LEU A 187 13.23 -6.50 -11.84
N ILE A 188 14.52 -6.64 -12.15
CA ILE A 188 15.48 -5.53 -12.20
C ILE A 188 16.38 -5.71 -13.42
N GLY A 189 16.46 -4.70 -14.29
CA GLY A 189 17.37 -4.73 -15.45
C GLY A 189 17.13 -5.92 -16.40
N GLY A 190 15.90 -6.43 -16.47
CA GLY A 190 15.55 -7.62 -17.26
C GLY A 190 15.82 -8.96 -16.55
N GLU A 191 16.40 -8.95 -15.35
CA GLU A 191 16.64 -10.14 -14.54
C GLU A 191 15.53 -10.37 -13.52
N THR A 192 15.32 -11.63 -13.13
CA THR A 192 14.45 -12.02 -12.02
C THR A 192 15.30 -12.47 -10.84
N LEU A 193 15.28 -11.70 -9.76
CA LEU A 193 15.93 -12.05 -8.50
C LEU A 193 14.89 -12.63 -7.54
N ALA A 194 15.26 -13.67 -6.80
CA ALA A 194 14.45 -14.13 -5.68
C ALA A 194 14.49 -13.09 -4.55
N GLY A 195 13.37 -12.86 -3.88
CA GLY A 195 13.36 -12.09 -2.64
C GLY A 195 14.04 -12.85 -1.51
N ALA A 196 14.66 -12.12 -0.57
CA ALA A 196 15.25 -12.71 0.62
C ALA A 196 14.20 -13.47 1.46
N GLU A 197 14.66 -14.49 2.21
CA GLU A 197 13.81 -15.31 3.07
C GLU A 197 13.11 -14.48 4.14
N HIS A 198 11.78 -14.63 4.25
CA HIS A 198 10.98 -13.86 5.19
C HIS A 198 10.99 -14.49 6.59
N PRO A 199 11.53 -13.82 7.61
CA PRO A 199 11.31 -14.23 9.00
C PRO A 199 9.87 -13.90 9.43
N ALA A 200 9.53 -14.24 10.67
CA ALA A 200 8.31 -13.73 11.30
C ALA A 200 8.23 -12.20 11.22
N LEU A 201 7.08 -11.71 10.73
CA LEU A 201 6.80 -10.29 10.50
C LEU A 201 6.25 -9.59 11.75
N GLY A 202 5.41 -10.29 12.52
CA GLY A 202 4.72 -9.73 13.69
C GLY A 202 5.23 -10.28 15.01
N LYS A 203 4.87 -9.62 16.12
CA LYS A 203 5.25 -10.05 17.48
C LYS A 203 4.70 -11.42 17.86
N GLN A 204 3.60 -11.81 17.22
CA GLN A 204 2.86 -13.05 17.47
C GLN A 204 2.35 -13.69 16.16
N CYS A 205 2.93 -13.32 15.00
CA CYS A 205 2.54 -13.83 13.68
C CYS A 205 3.76 -14.44 13.00
N GLN A 206 3.65 -15.70 12.59
CA GLN A 206 4.69 -16.41 11.85
C GLN A 206 4.66 -16.07 10.35
N SER A 207 3.53 -15.58 9.83
CA SER A 207 3.36 -15.27 8.42
C SER A 207 2.56 -13.98 8.18
N ALA A 208 2.64 -13.45 6.95
CA ALA A 208 1.79 -12.34 6.51
C ALA A 208 0.31 -12.72 6.43
N ALA A 209 -0.01 -14.00 6.19
CA ALA A 209 -1.38 -14.50 6.17
C ALA A 209 -2.03 -14.41 7.55
N GLU A 210 -1.34 -14.90 8.59
CA GLU A 210 -1.79 -14.79 9.98
C GLU A 210 -1.95 -13.32 10.41
N LEU A 211 -1.01 -12.45 10.00
CA LEU A 211 -1.09 -11.02 10.29
C LEU A 211 -2.34 -10.38 9.64
N ASN A 212 -2.64 -10.76 8.40
CA ASN A 212 -3.84 -10.29 7.71
C ASN A 212 -5.12 -10.80 8.39
N GLU A 213 -5.16 -12.05 8.83
CA GLU A 213 -6.30 -12.59 9.57
C GLU A 213 -6.55 -11.83 10.87
N GLN A 214 -5.48 -11.57 11.65
CA GLN A 214 -5.58 -10.79 12.89
C GLN A 214 -6.05 -9.35 12.64
N LEU A 215 -5.56 -8.70 11.58
CA LEU A 215 -6.09 -7.39 11.17
C LEU A 215 -7.58 -7.45 10.83
N TRP A 216 -8.03 -8.48 10.10
CA TRP A 216 -9.43 -8.63 9.72
C TRP A 216 -10.36 -8.90 10.91
N GLN A 217 -9.87 -9.48 12.00
CA GLN A 217 -10.63 -9.57 13.26
C GLN A 217 -11.00 -8.20 13.83
N SER A 218 -10.22 -7.15 13.52
CA SER A 218 -10.49 -5.76 13.92
C SER A 218 -11.36 -4.97 12.94
N ALA A 219 -11.78 -5.57 11.81
CA ALA A 219 -12.61 -4.87 10.83
C ALA A 219 -13.94 -4.43 11.46
N VAL A 220 -14.40 -3.23 11.12
CA VAL A 220 -15.64 -2.64 11.64
C VAL A 220 -16.69 -2.53 10.54
N PRO A 221 -17.99 -2.61 10.84
CA PRO A 221 -19.05 -2.30 9.87
C PRO A 221 -18.90 -0.88 9.36
N LEU A 222 -19.05 -0.69 8.06
CA LEU A 222 -19.16 0.65 7.49
C LEU A 222 -20.55 1.21 7.79
N ALA A 223 -20.62 2.39 8.42
CA ALA A 223 -21.86 3.12 8.62
C ALA A 223 -22.15 4.05 7.43
N GLU A 224 -23.43 4.23 7.08
CA GLU A 224 -23.87 5.22 6.09
C GLU A 224 -23.44 6.63 6.51
N ASP A 225 -23.62 6.93 7.80
CA ASP A 225 -23.15 8.13 8.46
C ASP A 225 -21.97 7.80 9.38
N TYR A 226 -20.79 7.60 8.80
CA TYR A 226 -19.62 8.07 9.52
C TYR A 226 -19.70 9.60 9.47
N SER A 227 -20.24 10.22 10.52
CA SER A 227 -20.12 11.67 10.75
C SER A 227 -18.80 11.94 11.46
#